data_AF-A0AA39KSV1-F1
#
_entry.id   AF-A0AA39KSV1-F1
#
_cell.length_a   1.000
_cell.length_b   1.000
_cell.length_c   1.000
_cell.angle_alpha   90.00
_cell.angle_beta   90.00
_cell.angle_gamma   90.00
#
_symmetry.space_group_name_H-M   'P 1'
#
loop_
_entity.id
_entity.type
_entity.pdbx_description
1 polymer ?
#
loop_
_entity_poly.entity_id
_entity_poly.type
_entity_poly.pdbx_seq_one_letter_code
_entity_poly.pdbx_strand_id
1 'polypeptide(L)'
;MILFSESSSNSLLVRVMSKLFGWQMNFQSRIPCENNTGCLNSQICESKKCIDPCPGKCGTNALCNVNNHNLNCSCARCYEGDPQKICTQFPGLEYWTCQLWE
;
A
#
# COMPACT_ATOMS: atom_id res chain seq x y z
N MET A 1 -0.14 21.92 -20.74
CA MET A 1 0.79 21.34 -19.75
C MET A 1 1.28 22.46 -18.87
N ILE A 2 0.82 22.55 -17.63
CA ILE A 2 1.46 23.42 -16.64
C ILE A 2 2.17 22.49 -15.67
N LEU A 3 3.50 22.46 -15.76
CA LEU A 3 4.34 21.82 -14.78
C LEU A 3 4.37 22.74 -13.56
N PHE A 4 3.51 22.49 -12.57
CA PHE A 4 3.67 23.09 -11.26
C PHE A 4 4.82 22.36 -10.55
N SER A 5 6.02 22.95 -10.61
CA SER A 5 7.09 22.63 -9.68
C SER A 5 6.70 23.17 -8.30
N GLU A 6 5.86 22.44 -7.56
CA GLU A 6 5.40 22.88 -6.24
C GLU A 6 6.44 22.58 -5.17
N SER A 7 7.27 23.59 -4.92
CA SER A 7 7.99 23.77 -3.67
C SER A 7 7.01 24.16 -2.55
N SER A 8 6.93 23.32 -1.52
CA SER A 8 6.30 23.57 -0.21
C SER A 8 4.81 23.17 -0.07
N SER A 9 4.63 21.99 0.49
CA SER A 9 3.38 21.30 0.75
C SER A 9 2.52 21.87 1.88
N ASN A 10 2.73 23.13 2.28
CA ASN A 10 2.03 23.79 3.39
C ASN A 10 1.46 25.19 3.07
N SER A 11 1.38 25.58 1.79
CA SER A 11 0.78 26.86 1.43
C SER A 11 -0.75 26.86 1.68
N LEU A 12 -1.31 28.03 2.00
CA LEU A 12 -2.76 28.21 2.13
C LEU A 12 -3.49 27.84 0.83
N LEU A 13 -2.84 28.06 -0.31
CA LEU A 13 -3.36 27.67 -1.63
C LEU A 13 -3.54 26.15 -1.72
N VAL A 14 -2.55 25.35 -1.31
CA VAL A 14 -2.65 23.88 -1.28
C VAL A 14 -3.82 23.42 -0.40
N ARG A 15 -4.00 24.01 0.79
CA ARG A 15 -5.10 23.68 1.72
C ARG A 15 -6.49 24.01 1.15
N VAL A 16 -6.61 25.12 0.42
CA VAL A 16 -7.86 25.53 -0.25
C VAL A 16 -8.17 24.58 -1.40
N MET A 17 -7.17 24.20 -2.21
CA MET A 17 -7.36 23.27 -3.32
C MET A 17 -7.71 21.86 -2.87
N SER A 18 -7.12 21.34 -1.78
CA SER A 18 -7.54 20.05 -1.17
C SER A 18 -9.01 20.03 -0.76
N LYS A 19 -9.56 21.15 -0.28
CA LYS A 19 -10.97 21.26 0.14
C LYS A 19 -11.94 21.42 -1.03
N LEU A 20 -11.56 22.16 -2.07
CA LEU A 20 -12.43 22.43 -3.22
C LEU A 20 -12.46 21.27 -4.22
N PHE A 21 -11.33 20.58 -4.40
CA PHE A 21 -11.18 19.55 -5.42
C PHE A 21 -10.99 18.13 -4.85
N GLY A 22 -11.00 17.96 -3.52
CA GLY A 22 -10.96 16.63 -2.89
C GLY A 22 -9.61 15.89 -2.96
N TRP A 23 -8.50 16.59 -3.21
CA TRP A 23 -7.18 15.96 -3.31
C TRP A 23 -6.52 15.80 -1.93
N GLN A 24 -6.36 14.57 -1.48
CA GLN A 24 -5.51 14.25 -0.33
C GLN A 24 -4.04 14.34 -0.75
N MET A 25 -3.38 15.44 -0.35
CA MET A 25 -1.94 15.62 -0.56
C MET A 25 -1.21 14.65 0.38
N ASN A 26 -0.59 13.62 -0.18
CA ASN A 26 0.27 12.70 0.57
C ASN A 26 1.61 13.41 0.84
N PHE A 27 1.69 14.15 1.95
CA PHE A 27 2.90 14.86 2.34
C PHE A 27 3.90 13.89 2.97
N GLN A 28 4.54 13.06 2.15
CA GLN A 28 5.79 12.46 2.57
C GLN A 28 6.89 13.50 2.41
N SER A 29 7.27 14.15 3.50
CA SER A 29 8.42 15.06 3.51
C SER A 29 9.66 14.34 2.94
N ARG A 30 10.48 15.00 2.10
CA ARG A 30 11.74 14.43 1.57
C ARG A 30 12.85 14.31 2.64
N ILE A 31 12.47 14.13 3.89
CA ILE A 31 13.42 13.90 4.98
C ILE A 31 13.87 12.45 4.90
N PRO A 32 15.19 12.17 4.95
CA PRO A 32 15.66 10.80 5.00
C PRO A 32 15.19 10.13 6.29
N CYS A 33 14.61 8.93 6.20
CA CYS A 33 14.25 8.14 7.38
C CYS A 33 15.51 7.50 7.99
N GLU A 34 15.55 7.36 9.31
CA GLU A 34 16.63 6.62 9.99
C GLU A 34 16.25 5.17 10.31
N ASN A 35 14.98 4.95 10.65
CA ASN A 35 14.38 3.67 10.96
C ASN A 35 12.93 3.64 10.47
N ASN A 36 12.26 2.49 10.60
CA ASN A 36 10.88 2.31 10.16
C ASN A 36 9.90 3.31 10.81
N THR A 37 10.11 3.69 12.07
CA THR A 37 9.23 4.65 12.78
C THR A 37 9.22 6.05 12.17
N GLY A 38 10.20 6.37 11.31
CA GLY A 38 10.21 7.61 10.53
C GLY A 38 9.31 7.60 9.27
N CYS A 39 8.62 6.48 9.01
CA CYS A 39 7.75 6.30 7.85
C CYS A 39 6.29 6.07 8.27
N LEU A 40 5.38 6.06 7.30
CA LEU A 40 3.99 5.65 7.55
C LEU A 40 3.93 4.16 7.92
N ASN A 41 2.89 3.74 8.64
CA ASN A 41 2.68 2.33 9.03
C ASN A 41 2.65 1.34 7.85
N SER A 42 2.31 1.83 6.66
CA SER A 42 2.28 1.08 5.40
C SER A 42 3.62 1.06 4.64
N GLN A 43 4.68 1.63 5.20
CA GLN A 43 5.99 1.79 4.57
C GLN A 43 7.11 1.26 5.45
N ILE A 44 8.28 1.00 4.86
CA ILE A 44 9.51 0.68 5.57
C ILE A 44 10.60 1.68 5.21
N CYS A 45 11.58 1.83 6.10
CA CYS A 45 12.76 2.64 5.83
C CYS A 45 13.84 1.78 5.19
N GLU A 46 14.05 1.95 3.89
CA GLU A 46 15.11 1.28 3.14
C GLU A 46 15.99 2.33 2.45
N SER A 47 17.31 2.21 2.60
CA SER A 47 18.27 3.14 1.98
C SER A 47 17.95 4.62 2.26
N LYS A 48 17.56 4.94 3.51
CA LYS A 48 17.16 6.28 3.97
C LYS A 48 15.94 6.86 3.25
N LYS A 49 15.09 6.01 2.67
CA LYS A 49 13.84 6.40 2.01
C LYS A 49 12.68 5.55 2.53
N CYS A 50 11.53 6.19 2.71
CA CYS A 50 10.29 5.47 2.98
C CYS A 50 9.77 4.88 1.67
N ILE A 51 9.66 3.55 1.62
CA ILE A 51 9.19 2.82 0.44
C ILE A 51 8.03 1.90 0.81
N ASP A 52 7.19 1.58 -0.18
CA ASP A 52 6.23 0.50 -0.08
C ASP A 52 6.98 -0.85 -0.20
N PRO A 53 6.92 -1.73 0.81
CA PRO A 53 7.58 -3.03 0.74
C PRO A 53 6.84 -4.04 -0.15
N CYS A 54 5.62 -3.80 -0.63
CA CYS A 54 4.82 -4.79 -1.35
C CYS A 54 5.34 -5.24 -2.72
N PRO A 55 5.91 -4.37 -3.58
CA PRO A 55 6.32 -4.76 -4.93
C PRO A 55 7.28 -5.97 -4.95
N GLY A 56 6.81 -7.09 -5.51
CA GLY A 56 7.61 -8.30 -5.69
C GLY A 56 7.87 -9.14 -4.43
N LYS A 57 7.18 -8.90 -3.31
CA LYS A 57 7.37 -9.69 -2.07
C LYS A 57 6.38 -10.83 -1.88
N CYS A 58 5.13 -10.68 -2.32
CA CYS A 58 4.12 -11.73 -2.21
C CYS A 58 4.01 -12.57 -3.48
N GLY A 59 3.48 -13.79 -3.33
CA GLY A 59 3.27 -14.74 -4.42
C GLY A 59 2.18 -14.31 -5.41
N THR A 60 2.06 -15.06 -6.50
CA THR A 60 1.01 -14.80 -7.52
C THR A 60 -0.39 -15.00 -6.91
N ASN A 61 -1.34 -14.11 -7.21
CA ASN A 61 -2.69 -14.08 -6.63
C ASN A 61 -2.77 -13.90 -5.10
N ALA A 62 -1.68 -13.45 -4.47
CA ALA A 62 -1.68 -13.03 -3.07
C ALA A 62 -1.92 -11.51 -2.96
N LEU A 63 -2.61 -11.12 -1.90
CA LEU A 63 -2.75 -9.74 -1.43
C LEU A 63 -1.58 -9.41 -0.52
N CYS A 64 -1.02 -8.21 -0.69
CA CYS A 64 -0.02 -7.66 0.21
C CYS A 64 -0.68 -6.61 1.12
N ASN A 65 -0.47 -6.73 2.41
CA ASN A 65 -0.90 -5.75 3.41
C ASN A 65 0.27 -5.38 4.31
N VAL A 66 0.44 -4.10 4.62
CA VAL A 66 1.54 -3.60 5.44
C VAL A 66 0.97 -2.91 6.66
N ASN A 67 1.24 -3.47 7.84
CA ASN A 67 0.80 -2.91 9.10
C ASN A 67 1.99 -2.81 10.07
N ASN A 68 2.15 -1.65 10.69
CA ASN A 68 3.23 -1.38 11.63
C ASN A 68 4.61 -1.74 11.02
N HIS A 69 4.84 -1.33 9.77
CA HIS A 69 6.06 -1.59 9.01
C HIS A 69 6.36 -3.07 8.72
N ASN A 70 5.40 -3.96 8.98
CA ASN A 70 5.50 -5.38 8.68
C ASN A 70 4.59 -5.72 7.50
N LEU A 71 5.18 -6.33 6.46
CA LEU A 71 4.43 -6.85 5.34
C LEU A 71 3.85 -8.22 5.70
N ASN A 72 2.60 -8.43 5.33
CA ASN A 72 1.91 -9.71 5.43
C ASN A 72 1.31 -10.06 4.08
N CYS A 73 1.49 -11.31 3.66
CA CYS A 73 0.91 -11.84 2.44
C CYS A 73 -0.24 -12.77 2.80
N SER A 74 -1.38 -12.60 2.13
CA SER A 74 -2.55 -13.47 2.29
C SER A 74 -3.13 -13.79 0.93
N CYS A 75 -3.67 -14.99 0.73
CA CYS A 75 -4.35 -15.28 -0.54
C CYS A 75 -5.59 -14.39 -0.71
N ALA A 76 -5.86 -13.98 -1.95
CA ALA A 76 -7.08 -13.25 -2.26
C ALA A 76 -8.31 -14.10 -1.95
N ARG A 77 -9.49 -13.46 -1.82
CA ARG A 77 -10.75 -14.16 -1.63
C ARG A 77 -10.90 -15.21 -2.74
N CYS A 78 -11.26 -16.45 -2.38
CA CYS A 78 -11.38 -17.60 -3.30
C CYS A 78 -10.07 -18.18 -3.85
N TYR A 79 -8.95 -17.85 -3.24
CA TYR A 79 -7.68 -18.47 -3.53
C TYR A 79 -7.12 -19.14 -2.28
N GLU A 80 -6.42 -20.26 -2.47
CA GLU A 80 -5.75 -21.01 -1.42
C GLU A 80 -4.32 -21.37 -1.82
N GLY A 81 -3.50 -21.77 -0.85
CA GLY A 81 -2.10 -22.15 -1.09
C GLY A 81 -1.12 -21.35 -0.23
N ASP A 82 0.11 -21.22 -0.74
CA ASP A 82 1.21 -20.52 -0.06
C ASP A 82 1.27 -19.06 -0.54
N PRO A 83 0.86 -18.07 0.28
CA PRO A 83 0.79 -16.66 -0.13
C PRO A 83 2.15 -16.04 -0.43
N GLN A 84 3.26 -16.68 -0.07
CA GLN A 84 4.60 -16.22 -0.44
C GLN A 84 5.03 -16.72 -1.83
N LYS A 85 4.40 -17.78 -2.35
CA LYS A 85 4.78 -18.40 -3.63
C LYS A 85 3.68 -18.24 -4.67
N ILE A 86 2.53 -18.84 -4.42
CA ILE A 86 1.40 -18.85 -5.33
C ILE A 86 0.14 -19.24 -4.58
N CYS A 87 -0.91 -18.46 -4.81
CA CYS A 87 -2.26 -18.84 -4.48
C CYS A 87 -2.97 -19.32 -5.76
N THR A 88 -3.61 -20.47 -5.67
CA THR A 88 -4.40 -21.07 -6.74
C THR A 88 -5.87 -20.83 -6.45
N GLN A 89 -6.65 -20.64 -7.52
CA GLN A 89 -8.09 -20.53 -7.38
C GLN A 89 -8.62 -21.80 -6.73
N PHE A 90 -9.48 -21.65 -5.71
CA PHE A 90 -10.14 -22.78 -5.09
C PHE A 90 -10.88 -23.57 -6.16
N PRO A 91 -10.68 -24.90 -6.29
CA PRO A 91 -11.36 -25.71 -7.28
C PRO A 91 -12.86 -25.66 -6.97
N GLY A 92 -13.57 -24.80 -7.69
CA GLY A 92 -14.96 -24.40 -7.45
C GLY A 92 -15.97 -25.50 -7.76
N LEU A 93 -15.80 -26.70 -7.20
CA LEU A 93 -16.82 -27.72 -7.22
C LEU A 93 -18.09 -27.26 -6.47
N GLU A 94 -18.00 -26.19 -5.66
CA GLU A 94 -19.16 -25.47 -5.13
C GLU A 94 -18.91 -23.95 -5.07
N TYR A 95 -19.36 -23.22 -6.09
CA TYR A 95 -19.26 -21.75 -6.21
C TYR A 95 -19.78 -20.97 -4.98
N TRP A 96 -20.66 -21.58 -4.18
CA TRP A 96 -21.29 -20.99 -3.01
C TRP A 96 -20.40 -20.97 -1.76
N THR A 97 -19.34 -21.78 -1.69
CA THR A 97 -18.45 -21.86 -0.52
C THR A 97 -17.62 -20.59 -0.32
N CYS A 98 -17.34 -19.87 -1.39
CA CYS A 98 -16.50 -18.67 -1.38
C CYS A 98 -17.15 -17.43 -0.77
N GLN A 99 -18.48 -17.36 -0.78
CA GLN A 99 -19.25 -16.21 -0.32
C GLN A 99 -19.58 -16.27 1.18
N LEU A 100 -19.32 -17.40 1.85
CA LEU A 100 -19.67 -17.64 3.25
C LEU A 100 -18.48 -17.64 4.23
N TRP A 101 -17.28 -17.30 3.78
CA TRP A 101 -16.12 -17.01 4.66
C TRP A 101 -16.11 -15.54 5.08
N GLU A 102 -17.14 -15.12 5.81
CA GLU A 102 -17.12 -13.94 6.70
C GLU A 102 -17.06 -14.42 8.15
#